data_AF-A0A432GMH0-F1
#
_entry.id   AF-A0A432GMH0-F1
#
_cell.length_a   1.000
_cell.length_b   1.000
_cell.length_c   1.000
_cell.angle_alpha   90.00
_cell.angle_beta   90.00
_cell.angle_gamma   90.00
#
_symmetry.space_group_name_H-M   'P 1'
#
loop_
_entity.id
_entity.type
_entity.pdbx_description
1 polymer ?
#
loop_
_entity_poly.entity_id
_entity_poly.type
_entity_poly.pdbx_seq_one_letter_code
_entity_poly.pdbx_strand_id
1 'polypeptide(L)' 'MITGGAGFIGANLVLHWLRHHPDDLVVNFDALTYAGNLGNLEDVKDLPNYRFFHGDLRNAL' A
#
# COMPACT_ATOMS: atom_id res chain seq x y z
N MET A 1 -1.72 -1.14 8.92
CA MET A 1 -0.88 -0.20 8.16
C MET A 1 0.29 -0.97 7.57
N ILE A 2 0.58 -0.79 6.29
CA ILE A 2 1.69 -1.42 5.57
C ILE A 2 2.62 -0.31 5.09
N THR A 3 3.90 -0.37 5.41
CA THR A 3 4.91 0.58 4.93
C THR A 3 5.68 0.00 3.75
N GLY A 4 5.96 0.80 2.72
CA GLY A 4 6.62 0.28 1.52
C GLY A 4 5.72 -0.59 0.64
N GLY A 5 4.39 -0.41 0.74
CA GLY A 5 3.40 -1.25 0.08
C GLY A 5 3.30 -1.07 -1.43
N ALA A 6 4.01 -0.13 -2.05
CA ALA A 6 4.13 -0.02 -3.51
C ALA A 6 5.31 -0.83 -4.08
N GLY A 7 6.19 -1.37 -3.24
CA GLY A 7 7.28 -2.27 -3.64
C GLY A 7 6.81 -3.70 -3.92
N PHE A 8 7.73 -4.57 -4.37
CA PHE A 8 7.40 -5.94 -4.80
C PHE A 8 6.68 -6.78 -3.72
N ILE A 9 7.29 -6.94 -2.54
CA ILE A 9 6.71 -7.72 -1.44
C ILE A 9 5.52 -6.98 -0.82
N GLY A 10 5.67 -5.66 -0.64
CA GLY A 10 4.65 -4.83 -0.02
C GLY A 10 3.33 -4.84 -0.78
N ALA A 11 3.36 -4.74 -2.11
CA ALA A 11 2.17 -4.75 -2.94
C ALA A 11 1.46 -6.11 -2.90
N ASN A 12 2.23 -7.21 -2.95
CA ASN A 12 1.67 -8.55 -2.80
C ASN A 12 1.01 -8.74 -1.43
N LEU A 13 1.59 -8.18 -0.36
CA LEU A 13 0.98 -8.21 0.97
C LEU A 13 -0.33 -7.41 1.00
N VAL A 14 -0.37 -6.20 0.40
CA VAL A 14 -1.59 -5.38 0.29
C VAL A 14 -2.70 -6.16 -0.44
N LEU A 15 -2.38 -6.69 -1.62
CA LEU A 15 -3.30 -7.49 -2.45
C LEU A 15 -3.82 -8.72 -1.70
N HIS A 16 -2.91 -9.45 -1.05
CA HIS A 16 -3.25 -10.64 -0.28
C HIS A 16 -4.15 -10.29 0.91
N TRP A 17 -3.84 -9.23 1.65
CA TRP A 17 -4.59 -8.86 2.84
C TRP A 17 -6.02 -8.44 2.50
N LEU A 18 -6.18 -7.53 1.53
CA LEU A 18 -7.50 -7.05 1.09
C LEU A 18 -8.39 -8.18 0.57
N ARG A 19 -7.81 -9.23 -0.03
CA ARG A 19 -8.56 -10.40 -0.52
C ARG A 19 -9.07 -11.30 0.59
N HIS A 20 -8.31 -11.46 1.67
CA HIS A 20 -8.60 -12.44 2.73
C HIS A 20 -9.24 -11.83 3.97
N HIS A 21 -9.16 -10.50 4.12
CA HIS A 21 -9.72 -9.74 5.24
C HIS A 21 -10.54 -8.55 4.68
N PRO A 22 -11.70 -8.80 4.07
CA PRO A 22 -12.49 -7.76 3.40
C PRO A 22 -13.02 -6.68 4.35
N ASP A 23 -13.15 -6.99 5.64
CA ASP A 23 -13.62 -6.07 6.68
C ASP A 23 -12.50 -5.16 7.23
N ASP A 24 -11.24 -5.48 6.93
CA ASP A 24 -10.10 -4.69 7.39
C ASP A 24 -9.84 -3.49 6.48
N LEU A 25 -9.45 -2.38 7.09
CA LEU A 25 -8.92 -1.21 6.39
C LEU A 25 -7.40 -1.35 6.21
N VAL A 26 -6.93 -1.41 4.96
CA VAL A 26 -5.51 -1.37 4.64
C VAL A 26 -5.08 0.05 4.31
N VAL A 27 -4.22 0.60 5.16
CA VAL A 27 -3.50 1.85 4.93
C VAL A 27 -2.09 1.51 4.44
N ASN A 28 -1.80 1.81 3.17
CA ASN A 28 -0.48 1.70 2.56
C ASN A 28 0.24 3.06 2.61
N PHE A 29 1.33 3.12 3.34
CA PHE A 29 2.20 4.29 3.46
C PHE A 29 3.51 4.02 2.71
N ASP A 30 3.77 4.75 1.63
CA ASP A 30 4.95 4.53 0.80
C ASP A 30 5.61 5.84 0.41
N ALA A 31 6.94 5.87 0.36
CA ALA A 31 7.71 7.04 -0.04
C ALA A 31 7.81 7.20 -1.57
N LEU A 32 7.40 6.18 -2.34
CA LEU A 32 7.55 6.08 -3.79
C LEU A 32 8.99 6.39 -4.25
N THR A 33 9.95 5.77 -3.55
CA THR A 33 11.36 5.77 -3.99
C THR A 33 11.54 4.88 -5.22
N TYR A 34 12.78 4.67 -5.69
CA TYR A 34 13.04 3.93 -6.95
C TYR A 34 12.36 2.56 -7.05
N ALA A 35 12.16 1.87 -5.93
CA ALA A 35 11.57 0.53 -5.89
C ALA A 35 10.02 0.52 -5.78
N GLY A 36 9.40 1.68 -5.56
CA GLY A 36 7.94 1.81 -5.45
C GLY A 36 7.29 2.01 -6.81
N ASN A 37 6.24 1.23 -7.11
CA ASN A 37 5.47 1.35 -8.34
C ASN A 37 3.96 1.22 -8.05
N LEU A 38 3.20 2.30 -8.29
CA LEU A 38 1.74 2.32 -8.12
C LEU A 38 1.01 1.34 -9.05
N GLY A 39 1.62 0.97 -10.19
CA GLY A 39 1.06 -0.06 -11.07
C GLY A 39 0.93 -1.43 -10.40
N ASN A 40 1.69 -1.70 -9.33
CA ASN A 40 1.53 -2.92 -8.54
C ASN A 40 0.23 -2.95 -7.70
N LEU A 41 -0.46 -1.81 -7.58
CA LEU A 41 -1.63 -1.59 -6.73
C LEU A 41 -2.88 -1.24 -7.54
N GLU A 42 -2.80 -1.32 -8.87
CA GLU A 42 -3.88 -0.92 -9.78
C GLU A 42 -5.18 -1.66 -9.49
N ASP A 43 -5.10 -2.96 -9.18
CA ASP A 43 -6.25 -3.82 -8.89
C ASP A 43 -7.01 -3.44 -7.60
N VAL A 44 -6.38 -2.67 -6.71
CA VAL A 44 -6.92 -2.36 -5.37
C VAL A 44 -7.13 -0.86 -5.12
N LYS A 45 -6.71 0.00 -6.04
CA LYS A 45 -6.68 1.46 -5.84
C LYS A 45 -8.04 2.06 -5.52
N ASP A 46 -9.11 1.48 -6.06
CA ASP A 46 -10.50 1.96 -5.92
C ASP A 46 -11.30 1.17 -4.87
N LEU A 47 -10.68 0.23 -4.15
CA LEU A 47 -11.37 -0.53 -3.12
C LEU A 47 -11.73 0.36 -1.92
N PRO A 48 -12.95 0.24 -1.38
CA PRO A 48 -13.43 1.12 -0.30
C PRO A 48 -12.62 0.96 0.99
N ASN A 49 -11.94 -0.17 1.18
CA ASN A 49 -11.11 -0.51 2.32
C ASN A 49 -9.59 -0.40 2.05
N TYR A 50 -9.19 0.25 0.95
CA TYR A 50 -7.79 0.58 0.68
C TYR A 50 -7.55 2.09 0.74
N ARG A 51 -6.47 2.52 1.40
CA ARG A 51 -6.01 3.91 1.43
C ARG A 51 -4.53 3.97 1.14
N PHE A 52 -4.14 4.85 0.22
CA PHE A 52 -2.74 5.13 -0.08
C PHE A 52 -2.34 6.49 0.51
N PHE A 53 -1.19 6.53 1.19
CA PHE A 53 -0.56 7.73 1.69
C PHE A 53 0.87 7.80 1.15
N HIS A 54 1.15 8.83 0.37
CA HIS A 54 2.51 9.13 -0.06
C HIS A 54 3.24 9.86 1.07
N GLY A 55 4.27 9.24 1.63
CA GLY A 55 5.08 9.85 2.68
C GLY A 55 6.37 9.09 2.95
N ASP A 56 7.36 9.80 3.46
CA ASP A 56 8.65 9.23 3.85
C ASP A 56 8.70 9.05 5.37
N LEU A 57 8.92 7.82 5.83
CA LEU A 57 9.06 7.51 7.26
C LEU A 57 10.19 8.28 7.94
N ARG A 58 11.20 8.72 7.18
CA ARG A 58 12.32 9.52 7.68
C ARG A 58 11.92 10.96 7.95
N ASN A 59 10.82 11.43 7.38
CA ASN A 59 10.29 12.78 7.59
C ASN A 59 9.18 12.72 8.63
N ALA A 60 9.57 12.59 9.89
CA ALA A 60 8.67 12.74 11.04
C ALA A 60 8.46 14.23 11.34
N LEU A 61 7.66 14.91 10.50
CA LEU A 61 7.14 16.26 10.76
C LEU A 61 5.66 16.31 10.40
#